data_AF-A0A1A7Y510-F1
#
_entry.id   AF-A0A1A7Y510-F1
#
_cell.length_a   1.000
_cell.length_b   1.000
_cell.length_c   1.000
_cell.angle_alpha   90.00
_cell.angle_beta   90.00
_cell.angle_gamma   90.00
#
_symmetry.space_group_name_H-M   'P 1'
#
loop_
_entity.id
_entity.type
_entity.pdbx_description
1 polymer ?
#
loop_
_entity_poly.entity_id
_entity_poly.type
_entity_poly.pdbx_seq_one_letter_code
_entity_poly.pdbx_strand_id
1 'polypeptide(L)'
;QTSRRFWPSARVTVLFHYRLRNGRGTVLMRPFGQDCRQCQEGRFVRPGFSNQKVEEVLLKLFSKIRKNCYGEDDGSNGDSTSPVQVWTKPHEKELCEACQQGICSQDDECSRRETS
;
A
#
# COMPACT_ATOMS: atom_id res chain seq x y z
N GLN A 1 13.46 3.13 -29.19
CA GLN A 1 14.04 2.96 -27.85
C GLN A 1 12.91 2.58 -26.89
N THR A 2 12.90 1.35 -26.39
CA THR A 2 11.89 0.90 -25.41
C THR A 2 12.31 1.43 -24.05
N SER A 3 11.81 2.61 -23.66
CA SER A 3 11.98 3.10 -22.29
C SER A 3 11.40 2.05 -21.34
N ARG A 4 12.27 1.43 -20.53
CA ARG A 4 11.85 0.57 -19.42
C ARG A 4 11.10 1.49 -18.47
N ARG A 5 9.76 1.43 -18.46
CA ARG A 5 8.92 2.15 -17.49
C ARG A 5 9.36 1.75 -16.09
N PHE A 6 10.27 2.53 -15.51
CA PHE A 6 10.87 2.24 -14.22
C PHE A 6 9.91 2.72 -13.13
N TRP A 7 9.69 1.87 -12.13
CA TRP A 7 8.90 2.18 -10.94
C TRP A 7 9.68 3.16 -10.05
N PRO A 8 9.28 4.44 -9.97
CA PRO A 8 10.07 5.45 -9.26
C PRO A 8 10.16 5.16 -7.77
N SER A 9 9.05 4.77 -7.15
CA SER A 9 8.99 4.45 -5.73
C SER A 9 9.05 2.94 -5.48
N ALA A 10 9.75 2.56 -4.41
CA ALA A 10 9.77 1.18 -3.92
C ALA A 10 8.47 0.77 -3.19
N ARG A 11 7.49 1.67 -3.10
CA ARG A 11 6.28 1.52 -2.29
C ARG A 11 5.03 1.50 -3.16
N VAL A 12 3.99 0.84 -2.68
CA VAL A 12 2.69 0.71 -3.36
C VAL A 12 1.57 0.89 -2.33
N THR A 13 0.55 1.66 -2.68
CA THR A 13 -0.67 1.79 -1.88
C THR A 13 -1.74 0.86 -2.44
N VAL A 14 -2.40 0.10 -1.56
CA VAL A 14 -3.54 -0.76 -1.91
C VAL A 14 -4.69 -0.46 -0.96
N LEU A 15 -5.85 -0.14 -1.52
CA LEU A 15 -7.08 0.10 -0.75
C LEU A 15 -7.93 -1.16 -0.73
N PHE A 16 -8.34 -1.55 0.47
CA PHE A 16 -9.23 -2.68 0.71
C PHE A 16 -10.57 -2.15 1.23
N HIS A 17 -11.62 -2.34 0.45
CA HIS A 17 -12.99 -2.15 0.91
C HIS A 17 -13.57 -3.51 1.26
N TYR A 18 -14.04 -3.67 2.49
CA TYR A 18 -14.72 -4.89 2.89
C TYR A 18 -16.08 -4.56 3.49
N ARG A 19 -17.02 -5.47 3.33
CA ARG A 19 -18.36 -5.35 3.87
C ARG A 19 -18.92 -6.73 4.19
N LEU A 20 -19.60 -6.83 5.33
CA LEU A 20 -20.43 -7.97 5.69
C LEU A 20 -21.90 -7.64 5.39
N ARG A 21 -22.56 -8.44 4.54
CA ARG A 21 -24.00 -8.34 4.25
C ARG A 21 -24.62 -9.73 4.26
N ASN A 22 -25.68 -9.93 5.04
CA ASN A 22 -26.45 -11.18 5.10
C ASN A 22 -25.55 -12.42 5.30
N GLY A 23 -24.58 -12.34 6.21
CA GLY A 23 -23.61 -13.42 6.47
C GLY A 23 -22.56 -13.63 5.37
N ARG A 24 -22.59 -12.87 4.27
CA ARG A 24 -21.60 -12.93 3.19
C ARG A 24 -20.66 -11.72 3.26
N GLY A 25 -19.37 -11.98 3.44
CA GLY A 25 -18.31 -11.00 3.33
C GLY A 25 -17.95 -10.74 1.86
N THR A 26 -17.77 -9.49 1.48
CA THR A 26 -17.19 -9.10 0.19
C THR A 26 -16.00 -8.21 0.44
N VAL A 27 -14.90 -8.48 -0.26
CA VAL A 27 -13.68 -7.67 -0.24
C VAL A 27 -13.38 -7.22 -1.66
N LEU A 28 -13.16 -5.92 -1.83
CA LEU A 28 -12.68 -5.31 -3.07
C LEU A 28 -11.29 -4.74 -2.82
N MET A 29 -10.36 -5.14 -3.68
CA MET A 29 -8.97 -4.66 -3.67
C MET A 29 -8.76 -3.68 -4.82
N ARG A 30 -8.19 -2.51 -4.51
CA ARG A 30 -7.78 -1.50 -5.49
C ARG A 30 -6.31 -1.13 -5.29
N PRO A 31 -5.38 -1.69 -6.08
CA PRO A 31 -3.99 -1.27 -6.06
C PRO A 31 -3.84 0.06 -6.80
N PHE A 32 -3.11 1.02 -6.25
CA PHE A 32 -2.80 2.30 -6.90
C PHE A 32 -1.50 2.22 -7.71
N GLY A 33 -1.48 2.89 -8.86
CA GLY A 33 -0.33 2.94 -9.74
C GLY A 33 0.60 4.11 -9.46
N GLN A 34 1.72 4.14 -10.19
CA GLN A 34 2.64 5.26 -10.23
C GLN A 34 2.88 5.73 -11.65
N ASP A 35 3.04 7.03 -11.83
CA ASP A 35 3.45 7.59 -13.11
C ASP A 35 4.97 7.47 -13.28
N CYS A 36 5.41 7.32 -14.53
CA CYS A 36 6.82 7.19 -14.84
C CYS A 36 7.45 8.58 -15.01
N ARG A 37 8.51 8.87 -14.24
CA ARG A 37 9.32 10.10 -14.37
C ARG A 37 9.73 10.42 -15.81
N GLN A 38 10.02 9.40 -16.62
CA GLN A 38 10.52 9.58 -17.98
C GLN A 38 9.42 9.72 -19.02
N CYS A 39 8.24 9.15 -18.78
CA CYS A 39 7.16 9.19 -19.75
C CYS A 39 6.28 10.43 -19.55
N GLN A 40 6.00 10.84 -18.30
CA GLN A 40 5.07 11.94 -17.94
C GLN A 40 3.80 11.98 -18.82
N GLU A 41 3.30 10.79 -19.18
CA GLU A 41 2.13 10.64 -20.07
C GLU A 41 0.81 10.66 -19.26
N GLY A 42 0.87 10.88 -17.94
CA GLY A 42 -0.28 10.75 -17.05
C GLY A 42 -0.80 9.30 -16.96
N ARG A 43 0.03 8.33 -17.35
CA ARG A 43 -0.36 6.91 -17.42
C ARG A 43 0.19 6.15 -16.23
N PHE A 44 -0.65 5.96 -15.22
CA PHE A 44 -0.32 5.15 -14.06
C PHE A 44 -0.04 3.70 -14.43
N VAL A 45 1.15 3.22 -14.07
CA VAL A 45 1.53 1.82 -14.18
C VAL A 45 1.08 1.11 -12.91
N ARG A 46 0.42 -0.05 -13.05
CA ARG A 46 -0.01 -0.87 -11.92
C ARG A 46 1.14 -1.75 -11.41
N PRO A 47 1.23 -1.96 -10.10
CA PRO A 47 2.31 -2.73 -9.48
C PRO A 47 2.15 -4.22 -9.75
N GLY A 48 3.27 -4.92 -9.84
CA GLY A 48 3.31 -6.38 -9.72
C GLY A 48 3.57 -6.78 -8.27
N PHE A 49 2.89 -7.83 -7.79
CA PHE A 49 3.09 -8.38 -6.46
C PHE A 49 3.67 -9.79 -6.56
N SER A 50 4.62 -10.14 -5.68
CA SER A 50 5.02 -11.52 -5.49
C SER A 50 3.98 -12.27 -4.66
N ASN A 51 3.81 -13.57 -4.88
CA ASN A 51 2.84 -14.39 -4.13
C ASN A 51 3.04 -14.29 -2.61
N GLN A 52 4.29 -14.31 -2.15
CA GLN A 52 4.63 -14.14 -0.72
C GLN A 52 4.12 -12.82 -0.15
N LYS A 53 4.28 -11.71 -0.88
CA LYS A 53 3.78 -10.39 -0.45
C LYS A 53 2.26 -10.32 -0.45
N VAL A 54 1.61 -10.97 -1.41
CA VAL A 54 0.14 -11.08 -1.43
C VAL A 54 -0.35 -11.82 -0.20
N GLU A 55 0.26 -12.95 0.14
CA GLU A 55 -0.09 -13.75 1.32
C GLU A 55 0.05 -12.95 2.62
N GLU A 56 1.20 -12.27 2.83
CA GLU A 56 1.41 -11.38 3.98
C GLU A 56 0.31 -10.31 4.11
N VAL A 57 -0.08 -9.71 3.00
CA VAL A 57 -1.12 -8.67 2.97
C VAL A 57 -2.50 -9.25 3.26
N LEU A 58 -2.83 -10.43 2.73
CA LEU A 58 -4.11 -11.10 2.98
C LEU A 58 -4.26 -11.52 4.44
N LEU A 59 -3.20 -12.03 5.08
CA LEU A 59 -3.21 -12.36 6.51
C LEU A 59 -3.52 -11.12 7.36
N LYS A 60 -2.86 -9.99 7.08
CA LYS A 60 -3.15 -8.71 7.74
C LYS A 60 -4.58 -8.24 7.52
N LEU A 61 -5.10 -8.43 6.32
CA LEU A 61 -6.49 -8.10 6.00
C LEU A 61 -7.47 -8.96 6.80
N PHE A 62 -7.23 -10.27 6.91
CA PHE A 62 -8.07 -11.17 7.70
C PHE A 62 -8.07 -10.79 9.18
N SER A 63 -6.91 -10.48 9.77
CA SER A 63 -6.86 -9.97 11.15
C SER A 63 -7.68 -8.68 11.32
N LYS A 64 -7.59 -7.73 10.37
CA LYS A 64 -8.42 -6.51 10.40
C LYS A 64 -9.91 -6.79 10.26
N ILE A 65 -10.31 -7.73 9.40
CA ILE A 65 -11.72 -8.10 9.24
C ILE A 65 -12.25 -8.78 10.50
N ARG A 66 -11.49 -9.72 11.09
CA ARG A 66 -11.84 -10.37 12.36
C ARG A 66 -12.06 -9.34 13.47
N LYS A 67 -11.10 -8.44 13.64
CA LYS A 67 -11.18 -7.36 14.63
C LYS A 67 -12.38 -6.43 14.39
N ASN A 68 -12.55 -5.94 13.17
CA ASN A 68 -13.54 -4.89 12.88
C ASN A 68 -14.97 -5.40 12.70
N CYS A 69 -15.15 -6.61 12.15
CA CYS A 69 -16.48 -7.17 11.87
C CYS A 69 -16.97 -8.13 12.98
N TYR A 70 -16.05 -8.80 13.69
CA TYR A 70 -16.40 -9.84 14.65
C TYR A 70 -15.97 -9.49 16.08
N GLY A 71 -15.22 -8.41 16.30
CA GLY A 71 -14.73 -8.02 17.63
C GLY A 71 -13.70 -9.00 18.21
N GLU A 72 -13.20 -9.93 17.38
CA GLU A 72 -12.18 -10.90 17.77
C GLU A 72 -10.83 -10.19 17.77
N ASP A 73 -10.28 -9.96 18.96
CA ASP A 73 -8.90 -9.48 19.11
C ASP A 73 -8.00 -10.73 19.16
N ASP A 74 -7.24 -10.97 18.10
CA ASP A 74 -6.34 -12.13 17.99
C ASP A 74 -5.04 -11.95 18.80
N GLY A 75 -5.01 -11.01 19.75
CA GLY A 75 -3.83 -10.63 20.52
C GLY A 75 -2.70 -10.04 19.67
N SER A 76 -2.89 -9.94 18.34
CA SER A 76 -2.00 -9.19 17.47
C SER A 76 -2.35 -7.72 17.64
N ASN A 77 -1.67 -7.06 18.58
CA ASN A 77 -1.76 -5.62 18.76
C ASN A 77 -1.72 -4.95 17.40
N GLY A 78 -2.87 -4.36 17.02
CA GLY A 78 -3.19 -3.87 15.70
C GLY A 78 -2.38 -2.64 15.26
N ASP A 79 -1.21 -2.43 15.84
CA ASP A 79 -0.15 -1.69 15.19
C ASP A 79 0.79 -2.71 14.54
N SER A 80 0.35 -3.27 13.42
CA SER A 80 1.27 -3.94 12.52
C SER A 80 2.15 -2.85 11.90
N THR A 81 3.12 -2.35 12.67
CA THR A 81 4.38 -1.90 12.11
C THR A 81 4.84 -3.05 11.24
N SER A 82 4.56 -2.93 9.94
CA SER A 82 5.21 -3.80 8.98
C SER A 82 6.70 -3.72 9.30
N PRO A 83 7.44 -4.85 9.29
CA PRO A 83 8.88 -4.80 9.53
C PRO A 83 9.40 -3.60 8.76
N VAL A 84 10.16 -2.72 9.44
CA VAL A 84 10.70 -1.49 8.86
C VAL A 84 11.53 -1.91 7.67
N GLN A 85 10.86 -2.03 6.54
CA GLN A 85 11.49 -2.44 5.31
C GLN A 85 12.22 -1.18 4.92
N VAL A 86 13.54 -1.22 5.06
CA VAL A 86 14.41 -0.11 4.70
C VAL A 86 14.25 0.08 3.20
N TRP A 87 13.36 1.00 2.83
CA TRP A 87 13.10 1.32 1.45
C TRP A 87 14.26 2.17 0.97
N THR A 88 14.99 1.64 -0.01
CA THR A 88 16.16 2.32 -0.58
C THR A 88 15.80 3.54 -1.42
N LYS A 89 14.51 3.78 -1.68
CA LYS A 89 14.02 4.92 -2.47
C LYS A 89 12.95 5.70 -1.73
N PRO A 90 13.04 7.05 -1.70
CA PRO A 90 12.02 7.90 -1.12
C PRO A 90 10.68 7.74 -1.85
N HIS A 91 9.59 8.03 -1.13
CA HIS A 91 8.27 8.04 -1.72
C HIS A 91 8.06 9.32 -2.53
N GLU A 92 7.62 9.20 -3.77
CA GLU A 92 7.39 10.36 -4.63
C GLU A 92 5.90 10.65 -4.74
N LYS A 93 5.44 11.61 -3.93
CA LYS A 93 4.02 11.97 -3.83
C LYS A 93 3.45 12.43 -5.18
N GLU A 94 4.21 13.18 -5.97
CA GLU A 94 3.77 13.71 -7.27
C GLU A 94 3.44 12.61 -8.29
N LEU A 95 4.13 11.48 -8.21
CA LEU A 95 3.96 10.35 -9.14
C LEU A 95 3.01 9.29 -8.59
N CYS A 96 2.55 9.40 -7.35
CA CYS A 96 1.70 8.41 -6.71
C CYS A 96 0.22 8.70 -6.94
N GLU A 97 -0.48 7.78 -7.62
CA GLU A 97 -1.93 7.89 -7.85
C GLU A 97 -2.72 8.03 -6.53
N ALA A 98 -2.28 7.37 -5.46
CA ALA A 98 -2.92 7.45 -4.15
C ALA A 98 -2.72 8.81 -3.47
N CYS A 99 -1.56 9.44 -3.63
CA CYS A 99 -1.31 10.80 -3.11
C CYS A 99 -2.15 11.82 -3.86
N GLN A 100 -2.25 11.71 -5.19
CA GLN A 100 -3.10 12.58 -5.99
C GLN A 100 -4.59 12.45 -5.63
N GLN A 101 -5.02 11.28 -5.13
CA GLN A 101 -6.38 11.05 -4.64
C GLN A 101 -6.55 11.33 -3.13
N GLY A 102 -5.51 11.76 -2.41
CA GLY A 102 -5.58 12.02 -0.97
C GLY A 102 -5.76 10.77 -0.09
N ILE A 103 -5.49 9.58 -0.63
CA ILE A 103 -5.68 8.28 0.05
C ILE A 103 -4.38 7.82 0.73
N CYS A 104 -3.23 8.27 0.22
CA CYS A 104 -1.93 7.87 0.76
C CYS A 104 -1.73 8.48 2.17
N SER A 105 -1.62 7.64 3.19
CA SER A 105 -1.47 8.06 4.60
C SER A 105 0.00 8.24 5.02
N GLN A 106 0.91 8.39 4.05
CA GLN A 106 2.36 8.33 4.30
C GLN A 106 2.96 9.71 4.05
N ASP A 107 2.96 10.54 5.09
CA ASP A 107 3.85 11.68 5.18
C ASP A 107 5.28 11.22 5.43
N ASP A 108 6.23 12.01 4.94
CA ASP A 108 7.66 11.74 4.81
C ASP A 108 8.39 11.55 6.15
N GLU A 109 8.08 10.53 6.93
CA GLU A 109 8.88 10.13 8.10
C GLU A 109 10.04 9.21 7.66
N CYS A 110 10.98 9.78 6.89
CA CYS A 110 12.37 9.34 6.86
C CYS A 110 13.28 10.49 6.44
N SER A 111 13.15 11.64 7.10
CA SER A 111 14.16 12.71 7.05
C SER A 111 14.43 13.38 8.40
N ARG A 112 14.02 12.79 9.53
CA ARG A 112 14.49 13.23 10.86
C ARG A 112 14.85 12.05 11.74
N ARG A 113 16.11 11.65 11.65
CA ARG A 113 16.91 11.31 12.83
C ARG A 113 18.40 11.33 12.48
N GLU A 114 18.86 12.49 12.04
CA GLU A 114 20.23 12.96 12.30
C GLU A 114 20.12 14.38 12.85
N THR A 115 21.02 14.71 13.78
CA THR A 115 20.99 15.85 14.72
C THR A 115 19.95 15.65 15.85
N SER A 116 20.29 15.63 17.13
CA SER A 116 21.40 16.25 17.85
C SER A 116 21.77 15.46 19.11
#